data_AF-A0A498I403-F1
#
_entry.id   AF-A0A498I403-F1
#
_cell.length_a   1.000
_cell.length_b   1.000
_cell.length_c   1.000
_cell.angle_alpha   90.00
_cell.angle_beta   90.00
_cell.angle_gamma   90.00
#
_symmetry.space_group_name_H-M   'P 1'
#
loop_
_entity.id
_entity.type
_entity.pdbx_description
1 polymer ?
#
loop_
_entity_poly.entity_id
_entity_poly.type
_entity_poly.pdbx_seq_one_letter_code
_entity_poly.pdbx_strand_id
1 'polypeptide(L)' 'MLVPPAKITQVIVEGDSALAIAAIKNYSQDLSKVGLLAEDVRLVAELVSPVQFVRVPRTCNGVAHRLAKFHFNW' A
#
# COMPACT_ATOMS: atom_id res chain seq x y z
N MET A 1 1.86 -21.28 -26.90
CA MET A 1 0.81 -21.42 -25.88
C MET A 1 0.94 -20.22 -24.96
N LEU A 2 0.02 -19.25 -25.02
CA LEU A 2 0.08 -18.06 -24.17
C LEU A 2 -0.41 -18.44 -22.77
N VAL A 3 0.37 -18.14 -21.74
CA VAL A 3 -0.04 -18.34 -20.35
C VAL A 3 -1.23 -17.41 -20.10
N PRO A 4 -2.38 -17.90 -19.60
CA PRO A 4 -3.49 -17.04 -19.24
C PRO A 4 -3.02 -16.00 -18.22
N PRO A 5 -3.51 -14.75 -18.26
CA PRO A 5 -3.14 -13.75 -17.27
C PRO A 5 -3.43 -14.29 -15.87
N ALA A 6 -2.45 -14.19 -14.98
CA ALA A 6 -2.56 -14.68 -13.61
C ALA A 6 -3.74 -13.96 -12.93
N LYS A 7 -4.72 -14.73 -12.44
CA LYS A 7 -5.83 -14.19 -11.66
C LYS A 7 -5.31 -13.91 -10.25
N ILE A 8 -5.25 -12.65 -9.86
CA ILE A 8 -4.93 -12.25 -8.49
C ILE A 8 -6.12 -12.64 -7.61
N THR A 9 -5.87 -13.51 -6.64
CA THR A 9 -6.91 -13.99 -5.70
C THR A 9 -6.84 -13.30 -4.35
N GLN A 10 -5.70 -12.67 -4.02
CA GLN A 10 -5.48 -11.94 -2.79
C GLN A 10 -4.34 -10.94 -3.01
N VAL A 11 -4.46 -9.76 -2.40
CA VAL A 11 -3.40 -8.75 -2.38
C VAL A 11 -2.93 -8.52 -0.95
N ILE A 12 -1.63 -8.49 -0.75
CA ILE A 12 -1.00 -8.06 0.51
C ILE A 12 -0.13 -6.84 0.19
N VAL A 13 -0.47 -5.71 0.80
CA VAL A 13 0.27 -4.45 0.67
C VAL A 13 1.14 -4.29 1.91
N GLU A 14 2.45 -4.41 1.71
CA GLU A 14 3.46 -4.23 2.75
C GLU A 14 4.05 -2.82 2.68
N GLY A 15 4.10 -2.14 3.83
CA GLY A 15 4.71 -0.81 3.95
C GLY A 15 5.42 -0.61 5.27
N ASP A 16 6.42 0.27 5.31
CA ASP A 16 7.21 0.54 6.52
C ASP A 16 6.74 1.77 7.30
N SER A 17 5.81 2.56 6.75
CA SER A 17 5.18 3.69 7.43
C SER A 17 4.02 3.26 8.33
N ALA A 18 4.24 3.30 9.65
CA ALA A 18 3.21 2.98 10.63
C ALA A 18 2.00 3.94 10.53
N LEU A 19 2.24 5.23 10.28
CA LEU A 19 1.18 6.23 10.15
C LEU A 19 0.30 5.95 8.93
N ALA A 20 0.90 5.68 7.76
CA ALA A 20 0.14 5.42 6.55
C ALA A 20 -0.69 4.14 6.66
N ILE A 21 -0.09 3.04 7.17
CA ILE A 21 -0.82 1.78 7.37
C ILE A 21 -1.96 1.95 8.38
N ALA A 22 -1.75 2.71 9.46
CA ALA A 22 -2.80 2.98 10.45
C ALA A 22 -3.94 3.82 9.84
N ALA A 23 -3.62 4.87 9.10
CA ALA A 23 -4.60 5.72 8.43
C ALA A 23 -5.44 4.92 7.41
N ILE A 24 -4.81 4.09 6.58
CA ILE A 24 -5.53 3.26 5.59
C ILE A 24 -6.48 2.27 6.28
N LYS A 25 -6.01 1.61 7.35
CA LYS A 25 -6.82 0.61 8.07
C LYS A 25 -7.95 1.22 8.91
N ASN A 26 -7.85 2.49 9.25
CA ASN A 26 -8.87 3.19 10.02
C ASN A 26 -9.89 3.84 9.08
N TYR A 27 -11.13 3.38 9.09
CA TYR A 27 -12.19 3.92 8.23
C TYR A 27 -12.82 5.22 8.76
N SER A 28 -12.36 5.74 9.91
CA SER A 28 -12.77 7.06 10.37
C SER A 28 -12.19 8.16 9.49
N GLN A 29 -12.88 9.30 9.42
CA GLN A 29 -12.37 10.49 8.74
C GLN A 29 -11.02 10.91 9.35
N ASP A 30 -9.99 10.96 8.51
CA ASP A 30 -8.64 11.40 8.88
C ASP A 30 -8.40 12.78 8.26
N LEU A 31 -8.24 13.82 9.09
CA LEU A 31 -8.02 15.20 8.64
C LEU A 31 -6.53 15.53 8.43
N SER A 32 -5.65 14.54 8.55
CA SER A 32 -4.24 14.70 8.26
C SER A 32 -3.99 14.85 6.75
N LYS A 33 -2.79 15.30 6.38
CA LYS A 33 -2.36 15.36 4.97
C LYS A 33 -2.43 14.01 4.25
N VAL A 34 -2.46 12.90 4.98
CA VAL A 34 -2.51 11.54 4.43
C VAL A 34 -3.96 11.04 4.33
N GLY A 35 -4.93 11.70 4.96
CA GLY A 35 -6.30 11.21 5.04
C GLY A 35 -6.99 11.01 3.69
N LEU A 36 -6.92 12.01 2.81
CA LEU A 36 -7.47 11.90 1.45
C LEU A 36 -6.78 10.78 0.65
N LEU A 37 -5.45 10.64 0.77
CA LEU A 37 -4.72 9.56 0.13
C LEU A 37 -5.12 8.18 0.69
N ALA A 38 -5.39 8.10 1.99
CA ALA A 38 -5.86 6.86 2.61
C ALA A 38 -7.26 6.48 2.12
N GLU A 39 -8.16 7.46 1.92
CA GLU A 39 -9.48 7.25 1.31
C GLU A 39 -9.36 6.73 -0.12
N ASP A 40 -8.52 7.37 -0.95
CA ASP A 40 -8.26 6.91 -2.32
C ASP A 40 -7.74 5.47 -2.36
N VAL A 41 -6.81 5.13 -1.47
CA VAL A 41 -6.28 3.75 -1.36
C VAL A 41 -7.38 2.76 -0.98
N ARG A 42 -8.29 3.12 -0.06
CA ARG A 42 -9.41 2.24 0.32
C ARG A 42 -10.35 1.99 -0.87
N LEU A 43 -10.70 3.03 -1.63
CA LEU A 43 -11.53 2.91 -2.83
C LEU A 43 -10.90 1.96 -3.86
N VAL A 44 -9.59 2.08 -4.10
CA VAL A 44 -8.89 1.16 -5.01
C VAL A 44 -8.85 -0.26 -4.44
N ALA A 45 -8.64 -0.42 -3.12
CA ALA A 45 -8.58 -1.72 -2.47
C ALA A 45 -9.90 -2.49 -2.57
N GLU A 46 -11.05 -1.80 -2.55
CA GLU A 46 -12.36 -2.41 -2.74
C GLU A 46 -12.49 -3.10 -4.11
N LEU A 47 -11.84 -2.57 -5.15
CA LEU A 47 -11.86 -3.14 -6.51
C LEU A 47 -11.04 -4.43 -6.65
N VAL A 48 -10.08 -4.67 -5.75
CA VAL A 48 -9.14 -5.81 -5.81
C VAL A 48 -9.26 -6.72 -4.57
N SER A 49 -10.36 -6.58 -3.82
CA SER A 49 -10.63 -7.33 -2.60
C SER A 49 -10.61 -8.86 -2.83
N PRO A 50 -9.97 -9.65 -1.95
CA PRO A 50 -9.48 -9.28 -0.61
C PRO A 50 -8.08 -8.66 -0.59
N VAL A 51 -7.94 -7.53 0.13
CA VAL A 51 -6.66 -6.82 0.37
C VAL A 51 -6.32 -6.79 1.85
N GLN A 52 -5.05 -7.02 2.18
CA GLN A 52 -4.50 -6.85 3.52
C GLN A 52 -3.39 -5.80 3.53
N PHE A 53 -3.40 -4.92 4.53
CA PHE A 53 -2.35 -3.93 4.75
C PHE A 53 -1.51 -4.30 5.96
N VAL A 54 -0.20 -4.48 5.74
CA VAL A 54 0.74 -4.97 6.75
C VAL A 54 1.88 -3.98 6.92
N ARG A 55 2.18 -3.64 8.18
CA ARG A 55 3.38 -2.87 8.49
C ARG A 55 4.57 -3.81 8.61
N VAL A 56 5.63 -3.55 7.85
CA VAL A 56 6.90 -4.28 7.90
C VAL A 56 8.08 -3.36 8.29
N PRO A 57 9.20 -3.89 8.81
CA PRO A 57 10.43 -3.10 8.97
C PRO A 57 10.96 -2.59 7.62
N ARG A 58 11.66 -1.44 7.61
CA ARG A 58 12.29 -0.89 6.39
C ARG A 58 13.29 -1.83 5.73
N THR A 59 13.94 -2.69 6.52
CA THR A 59 14.83 -3.74 6.04
C THR A 59 14.11 -4.76 5.16
N CYS A 60 12.80 -4.95 5.35
CA CYS A 60 11.94 -5.79 4.51
C CYS A 60 11.35 -5.03 3.31
N ASN A 61 11.23 -3.70 3.38
CA ASN A 61 10.73 -2.85 2.30
C ASN A 61 11.84 -2.29 1.39
N GLY A 62 12.95 -3.02 1.21
CA GLY A 62 14.17 -2.50 0.60
C GLY A 62 14.03 -2.08 -0.87
N VAL A 63 13.22 -2.81 -1.66
CA VAL A 63 13.00 -2.49 -3.08
C VAL A 63 12.24 -1.18 -3.23
N ALA A 64 11.07 -1.05 -2.58
CA ALA A 64 10.28 0.18 -2.66
C ALA A 64 11.04 1.37 -2.07
N HIS A 65 11.78 1.17 -0.98
CA HIS A 65 12.63 2.22 -0.40
C HIS A 65 13.71 2.73 -1.37
N ARG A 66 14.39 1.83 -2.10
CA ARG A 66 15.37 2.22 -3.12
C ARG A 66 14.72 2.90 -4.33
N LEU A 67 13.57 2.41 -4.78
CA LEU A 67 12.81 3.03 -5.87
C LEU A 67 12.37 4.44 -5.51
N ALA A 68 11.87 4.64 -4.29
CA ALA A 68 11.54 5.97 -3.78
C ALA A 68 12.80 6.86 -3.79
N LYS A 69 13.92 6.40 -3.22
CA LYS A 69 15.18 7.17 -3.20
C LYS A 69 15.69 7.54 -4.58
N PHE A 70 15.61 6.62 -5.56
CA PHE A 70 16.04 6.88 -6.93
C PHE A 70 15.30 8.08 -7.55
N HIS A 71 14.04 8.28 -7.17
CA HIS A 71 13.24 9.39 -7.67
C HIS A 71 13.50 10.72 -6.92
N PHE A 72 14.03 10.67 -5.70
CA PHE A 72 14.20 11.84 -4.84
C PHE A 72 15.62 12.42 -4.80
N ASN A 73 16.58 11.92 -5.61
CA ASN A 73 17.98 12.41 -5.64
C ASN A 73 18.57 12.65 -4.22
N TRP A 74 18.47 11.63 -3.35
CA TRP A 74 19.19 11.59 -2.07
C TRP A 74 20.43 10.71 -2.17
#